data_AF-A0A7Z6T4K2-F1
#
_entry.id   AF-A0A7Z6T4K2-F1
#
_cell.length_a   1.000
_cell.length_b   1.000
_cell.length_c   1.000
_cell.angle_alpha   90.00
_cell.angle_beta   90.00
_cell.angle_gamma   90.00
#
_symmetry.space_group_name_H-M   'P 1'
#
loop_
_entity.id
_entity.type
_entity.pdbx_description
1 polymer ?
#
loop_
_entity_poly.entity_id
_entity_poly.type
_entity_poly.pdbx_seq_one_letter_code
_entity_poly.pdbx_strand_id
1 'polypeptide(L)' 'MKEFREDVVRVARNRERGVTLEQIATGFGVHPITLSTWLRRADTDEGARGAWALLSSRSS' A
#
# COMPACT_ATOMS: atom_id res chain seq x y z
N MET A 1 -8.55 -6.28 10.70
CA MET A 1 -7.19 -5.70 10.62
C MET A 1 -6.70 -5.43 9.19
N LYS A 2 -7.18 -6.17 8.17
CA LYS A 2 -6.77 -5.95 6.77
C LYS A 2 -7.18 -4.55 6.25
N GLU A 3 -8.43 -4.16 6.53
CA GLU A 3 -8.99 -2.83 6.26
C GLU A 3 -8.15 -1.70 6.87
N PHE A 4 -7.73 -1.81 8.14
CA PHE A 4 -6.89 -0.80 8.79
C PHE A 4 -5.56 -0.63 8.06
N ARG A 5 -4.89 -1.75 7.73
CA ARG A 5 -3.65 -1.70 6.95
C ARG A 5 -3.87 -1.06 5.58
N GLU A 6 -4.96 -1.41 4.91
CA GLU A 6 -5.29 -0.88 3.58
C GLU A 6 -5.56 0.62 3.65
N ASP A 7 -6.22 1.11 4.70
CA ASP A 7 -6.45 2.53 4.93
C ASP A 7 -5.15 3.30 5.19
N VAL A 8 -4.29 2.78 6.07
CA VAL A 8 -2.97 3.38 6.35
C VAL A 8 -2.10 3.40 5.08
N VAL A 9 -2.10 2.32 4.29
CA VAL A 9 -1.37 2.26 3.02
C VAL A 9 -1.91 3.26 2.01
N ARG A 10 -3.24 3.43 1.94
CA ARG A 10 -3.90 4.41 1.06
C ARG A 10 -3.53 5.85 1.41
N VAL A 11 -3.51 6.19 2.70
CA VAL A 11 -3.08 7.50 3.18
C VAL A 11 -1.59 7.72 2.90
N ALA A 12 -0.76 6.71 3.14
CA ALA A 12 0.68 6.79 2.90
C ALA A 12 1.04 6.96 1.41
N ARG A 13 0.25 6.37 0.49
CA ARG A 13 0.42 6.53 -0.97
C ARG A 13 -0.05 7.91 -1.46
N ASN A 14 -1.14 8.43 -0.91
CA ASN A 14 -1.72 9.73 -1.28
C ASN A 14 -1.23 10.90 -0.41
N ARG A 15 -0.11 10.72 0.30
CA ARG A 15 0.42 11.73 1.21
C ARG A 15 0.85 12.98 0.46
N GLU A 16 0.64 14.15 1.07
CA GLU A 16 1.10 15.42 0.53
C GLU A 16 2.63 15.46 0.39
N ARG A 17 3.11 16.25 -0.58
CA ARG A 17 4.54 16.50 -0.75
C ARG A 17 5.08 17.25 0.46
N GLY A 18 5.88 16.55 1.27
CA GLY A 18 6.44 17.06 2.53
C GLY A 18 6.08 16.20 3.74
N VAL A 19 5.02 15.37 3.63
CA VAL A 19 4.66 14.42 4.68
C VAL A 19 5.54 13.17 4.56
N THR A 20 6.22 12.82 5.65
CA THR A 20 7.05 11.61 5.72
C THR A 20 6.23 10.39 6.14
N LEU A 21 6.71 9.20 5.77
CA LEU A 21 6.09 7.95 6.22
C LEU A 21 6.09 7.83 7.75
N GLU A 22 7.11 8.38 8.43
CA GLU A 22 7.18 8.41 9.90
C GLU A 22 6.07 9.23 10.54
N GLN A 23 5.72 10.39 9.98
CA GLN A 23 4.64 11.22 10.49
C GLN A 23 3.29 10.49 10.36
N ILE A 24 3.05 9.85 9.22
CA ILE A 24 1.84 9.05 8.99
C ILE A 24 1.82 7.88 9.96
N ALA A 25 2.91 7.11 10.04
CA ALA A 25 3.02 5.97 10.94
C ALA A 25 2.73 6.36 12.39
N THR A 26 3.32 7.47 12.85
CA THR A 26 3.10 8.04 14.19
C THR A 26 1.64 8.45 14.39
N GLY A 27 1.01 9.11 13.42
CA GLY A 27 -0.41 9.50 13.50
C GLY A 27 -1.38 8.33 13.65
N PHE A 28 -1.01 7.15 13.13
CA PHE A 28 -1.77 5.90 13.26
C PHE A 28 -1.30 5.00 14.41
N GLY A 29 -0.27 5.38 15.16
CA GLY A 29 0.31 4.56 16.22
C GLY A 29 1.01 3.27 15.71
N VAL A 30 1.44 3.26 14.45
CA VAL A 30 2.15 2.13 13.85
C VAL A 30 3.64 2.44 13.73
N HIS A 31 4.47 1.40 13.81
CA HIS A 31 5.91 1.57 13.62
C HIS A 31 6.23 1.89 12.14
N PRO A 32 7.13 2.84 11.84
CA PRO A 32 7.48 3.22 10.46
C PRO A 32 7.94 2.04 9.59
N ILE A 33 8.72 1.12 10.17
CA ILE A 33 9.17 -0.10 9.48
C ILE A 33 7.99 -1.00 9.08
N THR A 34 6.96 -1.08 9.92
CA THR A 34 5.74 -1.84 9.63
C THR A 34 4.99 -1.22 8.46
N LEU A 35 4.86 0.11 8.44
CA LEU A 35 4.24 0.83 7.33
C LEU A 35 5.00 0.61 6.00
N SER A 36 6.34 0.71 6.02
CA SER A 36 7.18 0.44 4.84
C SER A 36 6.99 -0.99 4.31
N THR A 37 6.87 -1.97 5.20
CA THR A 37 6.61 -3.37 4.82
C THR A 37 5.24 -3.54 4.20
N TRP A 38 4.23 -2.86 4.72
CA TRP A 38 2.86 -2.90 4.17
C TRP A 38 2.79 -2.25 2.79
N LEU A 39 3.46 -1.13 2.57
CA LEU A 39 3.56 -0.48 1.27
C LEU A 39 4.19 -1.39 0.22
N ARG A 40 5.33 -2.04 0.55
CA ARG A 40 6.00 -2.98 -0.36
C ARG A 40 5.13 -4.18 -0.71
N ARG A 41 4.38 -4.70 0.26
CA ARG A 41 3.46 -5.83 0.06
C ARG A 41 2.25 -5.45 -0.81
N ALA A 42 1.71 -4.25 -0.62
CA ALA A 42 0.60 -3.73 -1.43
C ALA A 42 1.02 -3.51 -2.89
N ASP A 43 2.24 -3.02 -3.11
CA ASP A 43 2.81 -2.86 -4.45
C ASP A 43 2.99 -4.20 -5.19
N THR A 44 3.51 -5.21 -4.47
CA THR A 44 3.67 -6.57 -5.02
C THR A 44 2.32 -7.22 -5.35
N ASP A 45 1.32 -7.07 -4.48
CA ASP A 45 -0.03 -7.61 -4.68
C ASP A 45 -0.74 -6.93 -5.86
N GLU A 46 -0.57 -5.62 -6.02
CA GLU A 46 -1.10 -4.86 -7.17
C GLU A 46 -0.42 -5.25 -8.48
N GLY A 47 0.91 -5.40 -8.50
CA GLY A 47 1.64 -5.90 -9.67
C GLY A 47 1.27 -7.33 -10.05
N ALA A 48 1.13 -8.21 -9.06
CA ALA A 48 0.64 -9.57 -9.27
C ALA A 48 -0.81 -9.58 -9.78
N ARG A 49 -1.65 -8.65 -9.30
CA ARG A 49 -3.02 -8.53 -9.79
C ARG A 49 -3.09 -8.02 -11.23
N GLY A 50 -2.27 -7.03 -11.57
CA GLY A 50 -2.18 -6.52 -12.95
C GLY A 50 -1.74 -7.60 -13.94
N ALA A 51 -0.78 -8.44 -13.55
CA ALA A 51 -0.32 -9.56 -14.37
C ALA A 51 -1.42 -10.61 -14.61
N TRP A 52 -2.21 -10.96 -13.58
CA TRP A 52 -3.33 -11.91 -13.74
C TRP A 52 -4.43 -11.33 -14.65
N ALA A 53 -4.78 -10.06 -14.47
CA ALA A 53 -5.85 -9.41 -15.23
C ALA A 53 -5.51 -9.23 -16.72
N LEU A 54 -4.23 -9.02 -17.04
CA LEU A 54 -3.74 -8.97 -18.42
C LEU A 54 -3.74 -10.36 -19.08
N LEU A 55 -3.54 -11.43 -18.30
CA LEU A 55 -3.58 -12.81 -18.80
C LEU A 55 -5.02 -13.25 -19.11
N SER A 56 -6.01 -12.81 -18.33
CA SER A 56 -7.43 -13.15 -18.54
C SER A 56 -8.09 -12.37 -19.68
N SER A 57 -7.55 -11.22 -20.09
CA SER A 57 -8.08 -10.43 -21.24
C SER A 57 -7.55 -10.88 -22.61
N ARG A 58 -6.53 -11.76 -22.68
CA ARG A 58 -5.98 -12.26 -23.95
C ARG A 58 -6.69 -13.52 -24.47
N SER A 59 -7.70 -14.02 -23.73
CA SER A 59 -8.58 -15.11 -24.16
C SER A 59 -10.00 -14.58 -24.39
N SER A 60 -10.21 -13.85 -25.47
CA SER A 60 -11.53 -13.58 -26.07
C SER A 60 -11.38 -13.39 -27.56
#